data_AF-A0A1E3WAH7-F1
#
_entry.id   AF-A0A1E3WAH7-F1
#
_cell.length_a   1.000
_cell.length_b   1.000
_cell.length_c   1.000
_cell.angle_alpha   90.00
_cell.angle_beta   90.00
_cell.angle_gamma   90.00
#
_symmetry.space_group_name_H-M   'P 1'
#
loop_
_entity.id
_entity.type
_entity.pdbx_description
1 polymer ?
#
loop_
_entity_poly.entity_id
_entity_poly.type
_entity_poly.pdbx_seq_one_letter_code
_entity_poly.pdbx_strand_id
1 'polypeptide(L)'
;MELATDERAEQYGTDFPARAVYRVPSATFTSRKPLAVMKTFGRLGNGFLRARRLLEMVQPHVVVGFGGYPTLPPIMAARSLGIPTVIHEQNAVMGRANRLLSRFADAVALSFSSTKHLRRSAEKRAQVTGNPVRDAVLSYRNVPYVPPEPAGRLLVLIFGGSKARISSPKCCLRPWNGCRRPYAGG
;
A
#
# COMPACT_ATOMS: atom_id res chain seq x y z
N MET A 1 10.74 7.26 -13.22
CA MET A 1 9.71 7.56 -12.19
C MET A 1 10.42 7.93 -10.89
N GLU A 2 9.87 8.81 -10.08
CA GLU A 2 10.41 9.12 -8.74
C GLU A 2 9.49 8.53 -7.67
N LEU A 3 10.07 8.10 -6.54
CA LEU A 3 9.32 7.47 -5.44
C LEU A 3 9.40 8.35 -4.19
N ALA A 4 8.25 8.75 -3.66
CA ALA A 4 8.16 9.39 -2.35
C ALA A 4 7.57 8.41 -1.33
N THR A 5 8.28 8.16 -0.23
CA THR A 5 7.86 7.19 0.79
C THR A 5 8.26 7.60 2.20
N ASP A 6 7.70 6.96 3.22
CA ASP A 6 8.03 7.22 4.63
C ASP A 6 9.16 6.32 5.16
N GLU A 7 9.57 6.55 6.40
CA GLU A 7 10.67 5.80 7.06
C GLU A 7 10.40 4.28 7.15
N ARG A 8 9.16 3.81 6.98
CA ARG A 8 8.84 2.36 7.07
C ARG A 8 9.21 1.60 5.81
N ALA A 9 9.47 2.29 4.71
CA ALA A 9 9.80 1.66 3.44
C ALA A 9 11.20 1.01 3.40
N GLU A 10 12.07 1.30 4.38
CA GLU A 10 13.37 0.62 4.51
C GLU A 10 13.23 -0.90 4.63
N GLN A 11 12.08 -1.41 5.07
CA GLN A 11 11.82 -2.84 5.22
C GLN A 11 11.49 -3.56 3.89
N TYR A 12 11.19 -2.84 2.80
CA TYR A 12 10.66 -3.42 1.56
C TYR A 12 11.67 -3.55 0.41
N GLY A 13 12.96 -3.32 0.68
CA GLY A 13 14.03 -3.56 -0.29
C GLY A 13 14.15 -2.48 -1.37
N THR A 14 15.36 -2.30 -1.88
CA THR A 14 15.78 -1.27 -2.86
C THR A 14 15.34 -1.53 -4.30
N ASP A 15 14.51 -2.55 -4.56
CA ASP A 15 14.19 -3.05 -5.91
C ASP A 15 13.05 -2.30 -6.62
N PHE A 16 12.74 -1.07 -6.21
CA PHE A 16 11.77 -0.25 -6.95
C PHE A 16 12.52 0.55 -8.03
N PRO A 17 12.08 0.51 -9.31
CA PRO A 17 12.74 1.19 -10.43
C PRO A 17 12.49 2.72 -10.41
N ALA A 18 12.82 3.38 -9.29
CA ALA A 18 12.77 4.83 -9.17
C ALA A 18 14.15 5.45 -9.43
N ARG A 19 14.15 6.56 -10.17
CA ARG A 19 15.33 7.38 -10.45
C ARG A 19 15.85 8.08 -9.18
N ALA A 20 14.96 8.36 -8.23
CA ALA A 20 15.26 8.90 -6.92
C ALA A 20 14.18 8.50 -5.90
N VAL A 21 14.60 8.28 -4.64
CA VAL A 21 13.71 7.96 -3.51
C VAL A 21 13.76 9.10 -2.50
N TYR A 22 12.62 9.77 -2.30
CA TYR A 22 12.50 10.91 -1.39
C TYR A 22 11.73 10.53 -0.13
N ARG A 23 12.28 10.93 1.01
CA ARG A 23 11.66 10.67 2.32
C ARG A 23 10.69 11.79 2.67
N VAL A 24 9.41 11.44 2.76
CA VAL A 24 8.37 12.36 3.23
C VAL A 24 7.92 11.88 4.62
N PRO A 25 8.19 12.66 5.68
CA PRO A 25 7.73 12.34 7.02
C PRO A 25 6.21 12.19 7.01
N SER A 26 5.73 11.07 7.53
CA SER A 26 4.30 10.86 7.70
C SER A 26 3.98 10.23 9.05
N ALA A 27 2.75 10.42 9.50
CA ALA A 27 2.29 9.90 10.78
C ALA A 27 0.96 9.17 10.58
N THR A 28 0.88 7.95 11.13
CA THR A 28 -0.38 7.20 11.21
C THR A 28 -1.18 7.72 12.41
N PHE A 29 -2.49 7.96 12.25
CA PHE A 29 -3.36 8.28 13.38
C PHE A 29 -3.54 7.03 14.27
N THR A 30 -2.63 6.84 15.23
CA THR A 30 -2.60 5.66 16.09
C THR A 30 -3.26 5.88 17.46
N SER A 31 -3.59 7.13 17.84
CA SER A 31 -4.04 7.46 19.21
C SER A 31 -5.27 8.37 19.24
N ARG A 32 -6.18 8.12 20.20
CA ARG A 32 -7.33 8.98 20.54
C ARG A 32 -6.97 10.15 21.47
N LYS A 33 -5.72 10.26 21.93
CA LYS A 33 -5.29 11.34 22.83
C LYS A 33 -5.08 12.66 22.05
N PRO A 34 -5.67 13.79 22.47
CA PRO A 34 -5.64 15.05 21.72
C PRO A 34 -4.21 15.58 21.47
N LEU A 35 -3.31 15.44 22.45
CA LEU A 35 -1.90 15.80 22.29
C LEU A 35 -1.16 14.97 21.24
N ALA A 36 -1.48 13.68 21.13
CA ALA A 36 -0.88 12.79 20.13
C ALA A 36 -1.43 13.08 18.72
N VAL A 37 -2.71 13.45 18.63
CA VAL A 37 -3.35 13.94 17.40
C VAL A 37 -2.70 15.24 16.94
N MET A 38 -2.45 16.20 17.83
CA MET A 38 -1.78 17.46 17.50
C MET A 38 -0.34 17.25 17.01
N LYS A 39 0.43 16.34 17.64
CA LYS A 39 1.76 15.93 17.15
C LYS A 39 1.69 15.26 15.76
N THR A 40 0.62 14.51 15.49
CA THR A 40 0.37 13.90 14.16
C THR A 40 0.13 14.98 13.12
N PHE A 41 -0.69 15.99 13.42
CA PHE A 41 -0.91 17.14 12.53
C PHE A 41 0.37 17.94 12.27
N GLY A 42 1.20 18.19 13.28
CA GLY A 42 2.50 18.86 13.10
C GLY A 42 3.44 18.08 12.17
N ARG A 43 3.50 16.76 12.31
CA ARG A 43 4.26 15.90 11.39
C ARG A 43 3.70 15.90 9.97
N LEU A 44 2.38 15.87 9.81
CA LEU A 44 1.72 15.96 8.50
C LEU A 44 1.97 17.32 7.84
N GLY A 45 1.96 18.41 8.61
CA GLY A 45 2.28 19.76 8.12
C GLY A 45 3.73 19.88 7.64
N ASN A 46 4.69 19.38 8.41
CA ASN A 46 6.09 19.30 7.97
C ASN A 46 6.25 18.40 6.73
N GLY A 47 5.57 17.25 6.72
CA GLY A 47 5.51 16.36 5.56
C GLY A 47 4.96 17.06 4.32
N PHE A 48 3.93 17.90 4.48
CA PHE A 48 3.34 18.69 3.40
C PHE A 48 4.32 19.73 2.85
N LEU A 49 5.00 20.49 3.72
CA LEU A 49 5.99 21.48 3.28
C LEU A 49 7.16 20.83 2.55
N ARG A 50 7.66 19.70 3.06
CA ARG A 50 8.73 18.93 2.39
C ARG A 50 8.27 18.36 1.06
N ALA A 51 7.07 17.77 1.01
CA ALA A 51 6.50 17.26 -0.22
C ALA A 51 6.27 18.38 -1.25
N ARG A 52 5.82 19.56 -0.81
CA ARG A 52 5.62 20.71 -1.70
C ARG A 52 6.93 21.17 -2.32
N ARG A 53 7.97 21.39 -1.51
CA ARG A 53 9.32 21.76 -2.02
C ARG A 53 9.85 20.72 -2.99
N LEU A 54 9.66 19.44 -2.67
CA LEU A 54 10.04 18.34 -3.54
C LEU A 54 9.33 18.44 -4.91
N LEU A 55 8.02 18.63 -4.90
CA LEU A 55 7.22 18.72 -6.12
C LEU A 55 7.53 19.99 -6.93
N GLU A 56 7.89 21.09 -6.27
CA GLU A 56 8.38 22.31 -6.94
C GLU A 56 9.74 22.09 -7.62
N MET A 57 10.62 21.26 -7.05
CA MET A 57 11.92 20.91 -7.67
C MET A 57 11.79 19.88 -8.79
N VAL A 58 10.96 18.86 -8.59
CA VAL A 58 10.80 17.73 -9.53
C VAL A 58 9.89 18.08 -10.70
N GLN A 59 8.93 18.98 -10.47
CA GLN A 59 7.89 19.40 -11.43
C GLN A 59 7.23 18.22 -12.16
N PRO A 60 6.65 17.25 -11.43
CA PRO A 60 6.05 16.09 -12.06
C PRO A 60 4.78 16.48 -12.82
N HIS A 61 4.54 15.83 -13.96
CA HIS A 61 3.31 15.97 -14.74
C HIS A 61 2.09 15.35 -14.04
N VAL A 62 2.31 14.34 -13.19
CA VAL A 62 1.26 13.65 -12.43
C VAL A 62 1.85 13.02 -11.17
N VAL A 63 1.07 12.98 -10.08
CA VAL A 63 1.42 12.30 -8.84
C VAL A 63 0.45 11.16 -8.57
N VAL A 64 0.97 9.94 -8.36
CA VAL A 64 0.17 8.75 -8.10
C VAL A 64 0.36 8.28 -6.65
N GLY A 65 -0.73 8.11 -5.90
CA GLY A 65 -0.73 7.64 -4.52
C GLY A 65 -1.37 6.26 -4.36
N PHE A 66 -0.64 5.28 -3.88
CA PHE A 66 -1.14 3.91 -3.62
C PHE A 66 -1.78 3.73 -2.22
N GLY A 67 -2.05 4.85 -1.55
CA GLY A 67 -2.79 4.93 -0.30
C GLY A 67 -1.97 4.78 0.99
N GLY A 68 -2.71 4.74 2.10
CA GLY A 68 -2.16 4.90 3.45
C GLY A 68 -2.12 6.36 3.91
N TYR A 69 -1.82 6.58 5.18
CA TYR A 69 -1.62 7.94 5.70
C TYR A 69 -0.37 8.66 5.13
N PRO A 70 0.72 7.97 4.75
CA PRO A 70 1.87 8.61 4.11
C PRO A 70 1.61 9.31 2.79
N THR A 71 0.57 8.92 2.06
CA THR A 71 0.23 9.54 0.78
C THR A 71 -0.58 10.82 0.93
N LEU A 72 -1.07 11.15 2.14
CA LEU A 72 -1.84 12.38 2.37
C LEU A 72 -1.02 13.65 2.07
N PRO A 73 0.16 13.87 2.69
CA PRO A 73 0.91 15.11 2.45
C PRO A 73 1.35 15.30 0.98
N PRO A 74 1.90 14.28 0.27
CA PRO A 74 2.29 14.43 -1.13
C PRO A 74 1.13 14.76 -2.07
N ILE A 75 -0.01 14.08 -1.93
CA ILE A 75 -1.18 14.33 -2.79
C ILE A 75 -1.78 15.71 -2.50
N MET A 76 -1.85 16.10 -1.23
CA MET A 76 -2.32 17.45 -0.87
C MET A 76 -1.37 18.54 -1.39
N ALA A 77 -0.05 18.31 -1.31
CA ALA A 77 0.97 19.23 -1.82
C ALA A 77 0.88 19.37 -3.35
N ALA A 78 0.76 18.26 -4.07
CA ALA A 78 0.58 18.24 -5.52
C ALA A 78 -0.65 19.05 -5.95
N ARG A 79 -1.77 18.84 -5.26
CA ARG A 79 -2.99 19.62 -5.50
C ARG A 79 -2.81 21.11 -5.22
N SER A 80 -2.06 21.49 -4.18
CA SER A 80 -1.76 22.89 -3.88
C SER A 80 -0.86 23.58 -4.92
N LEU A 81 -0.25 22.80 -5.80
CA LEU A 81 0.58 23.24 -6.92
C LEU A 81 -0.15 23.13 -8.26
N GLY A 82 -1.42 22.69 -8.26
CA GLY A 82 -2.17 22.45 -9.50
C GLY A 82 -1.68 21.23 -10.30
N ILE A 83 -0.88 20.35 -9.70
CA ILE A 83 -0.38 19.14 -10.34
C ILE A 83 -1.47 18.06 -10.33
N PRO A 84 -1.79 17.42 -11.47
CA PRO A 84 -2.74 16.32 -11.53
C PRO A 84 -2.39 15.16 -10.58
N THR A 85 -3.40 14.59 -9.93
CA THR A 85 -3.24 13.55 -8.91
C THR A 85 -4.13 12.34 -9.18
N VAL A 86 -3.55 11.15 -9.03
CA VAL A 86 -4.26 9.88 -9.13
C VAL A 86 -4.08 9.12 -7.82
N ILE A 87 -5.13 8.48 -7.33
CA ILE A 87 -5.01 7.53 -6.22
C ILE A 87 -5.40 6.13 -6.66
N HIS A 88 -4.75 5.11 -6.11
CA HIS A 88 -5.04 3.70 -6.36
C HIS A 88 -5.53 3.01 -5.08
N GLU A 89 -6.64 2.28 -5.18
CA GLU A 89 -7.18 1.45 -4.10
C GLU A 89 -7.09 -0.04 -4.47
N GLN A 90 -6.28 -0.75 -3.69
CA GLN A 90 -5.98 -2.16 -3.87
C GLN A 90 -7.05 -3.07 -3.26
N ASN A 91 -7.84 -2.56 -2.31
CA ASN A 91 -8.78 -3.35 -1.52
C ASN A 91 -10.23 -3.20 -2.01
N ALA A 92 -11.06 -4.19 -1.71
CA ALA A 92 -12.51 -4.12 -1.94
C ALA A 92 -13.22 -3.15 -0.97
N VAL A 93 -12.57 -2.76 0.13
CA VAL A 93 -13.08 -1.76 1.08
C VAL A 93 -12.09 -0.61 1.14
N MET A 94 -12.53 0.58 0.71
CA MET A 94 -11.65 1.73 0.65
C MET A 94 -11.19 2.18 2.04
N GLY A 95 -9.87 2.35 2.20
CA GLY A 95 -9.27 2.80 3.45
C GLY A 95 -9.64 4.25 3.80
N ARG A 96 -9.54 4.64 5.09
CA ARG A 96 -9.91 6.00 5.54
C ARG A 96 -9.11 7.11 4.84
N ALA A 97 -7.81 6.90 4.63
CA ALA A 97 -6.96 7.86 3.95
C ALA A 97 -7.35 8.01 2.47
N ASN A 98 -7.52 6.91 1.74
CA ASN A 98 -7.98 6.91 0.35
C ASN A 98 -9.39 7.47 0.20
N ARG A 99 -10.28 7.18 1.15
CA ARG A 99 -11.63 7.76 1.17
C ARG A 99 -11.58 9.28 1.30
N LEU A 100 -10.69 9.83 2.13
CA LEU A 100 -10.48 11.28 2.23
C LEU A 100 -9.89 11.84 0.93
N LEU A 101 -8.80 11.24 0.43
CA LEU A 101 -8.11 11.67 -0.79
C LEU A 101 -8.99 11.57 -2.04
N SER A 102 -9.92 10.61 -2.10
CA SER A 102 -10.84 10.43 -3.23
C SER A 102 -11.70 11.65 -3.52
N ARG A 103 -11.89 12.54 -2.52
CA ARG A 103 -12.56 13.83 -2.72
C ARG A 103 -11.75 14.78 -3.60
N PHE A 104 -10.43 14.68 -3.52
CA PHE A 104 -9.50 15.69 -4.00
C PHE A 104 -8.66 15.22 -5.19
N ALA A 105 -8.51 13.91 -5.38
CA ALA A 105 -7.75 13.32 -6.49
C ALA A 105 -8.47 13.52 -7.84
N ASP A 106 -7.74 13.79 -8.92
CA ASP A 106 -8.32 13.99 -10.25
C ASP A 106 -8.85 12.67 -10.84
N ALA A 107 -8.20 11.55 -10.53
CA ALA A 107 -8.67 10.21 -10.87
C ALA A 107 -8.48 9.20 -9.73
N VAL A 108 -9.32 8.16 -9.73
CA VAL A 108 -9.30 7.06 -8.76
C VAL A 108 -9.20 5.73 -9.50
N ALA A 109 -8.08 5.04 -9.37
CA ALA A 109 -7.88 3.71 -9.91
C ALA A 109 -8.33 2.66 -8.88
N LEU A 110 -9.24 1.77 -9.27
CA LEU A 110 -9.78 0.71 -8.42
C LEU A 110 -9.31 -0.67 -8.89
N SER A 111 -9.09 -1.57 -7.94
CA SER A 111 -8.76 -2.96 -8.26
C SER A 111 -9.99 -3.84 -8.46
N PHE A 112 -11.14 -3.44 -7.90
CA PHE A 112 -12.38 -4.18 -7.93
C PHE A 112 -13.50 -3.31 -8.49
N SER A 113 -14.46 -3.93 -9.19
CA SER A 113 -15.65 -3.24 -9.72
C SER A 113 -16.59 -2.74 -8.62
N SER A 114 -16.65 -3.45 -7.49
CA SER A 114 -17.40 -3.05 -6.31
C SER A 114 -16.46 -2.70 -5.16
N THR A 115 -16.11 -1.43 -5.02
CA THR A 115 -15.33 -0.92 -3.89
C THR A 115 -16.24 -0.22 -2.88
N LYS A 116 -16.36 -0.79 -1.67
CA LYS A 116 -17.15 -0.20 -0.59
C LYS A 116 -16.53 1.12 -0.11
N HIS A 117 -17.39 2.06 0.29
CA HIS A 117 -17.04 3.38 0.82
C HIS A 117 -16.36 4.35 -0.15
N LEU A 118 -16.33 4.04 -1.44
CA LEU A 118 -16.07 5.05 -2.46
C LEU A 118 -17.09 6.18 -2.30
N ARG A 119 -16.62 7.43 -2.31
CA ARG A 119 -17.53 8.57 -2.20
C ARG A 119 -18.27 8.75 -3.53
N ARG A 120 -19.56 9.09 -3.48
CA ARG A 120 -20.36 9.41 -4.68
C ARG A 120 -19.74 10.48 -5.57
N SER A 121 -19.11 11.48 -4.94
CA SER A 121 -18.34 12.53 -5.64
C SER A 121 -17.06 12.06 -6.33
N ALA A 122 -16.66 10.80 -6.14
CA ALA A 122 -15.50 10.19 -6.79
C ALA A 122 -15.87 9.13 -7.82
N GLU A 123 -17.13 8.70 -7.89
CA GLU A 123 -17.60 7.66 -8.82
C GLU A 123 -17.32 8.02 -10.28
N LYS A 124 -17.60 9.27 -10.69
CA LYS A 124 -17.38 9.73 -12.07
C LYS A 124 -15.92 9.72 -12.53
N ARG A 125 -14.98 9.76 -11.58
CA ARG A 125 -13.53 9.74 -11.83
C ARG A 125 -12.88 8.42 -11.42
N ALA A 126 -13.69 7.44 -11.06
CA ALA A 126 -13.22 6.12 -10.66
C ALA A 126 -13.22 5.17 -11.87
N GLN A 127 -12.11 4.45 -12.07
CA GLN A 127 -11.96 3.46 -13.12
C GLN A 127 -11.35 2.18 -12.57
N VAL A 128 -11.88 1.04 -13.00
CA VAL A 128 -11.36 -0.28 -12.62
C VAL A 128 -10.15 -0.59 -13.49
N THR A 129 -8.98 -0.68 -12.86
CA THR A 129 -7.69 -0.96 -13.52
C THR A 129 -7.08 -2.29 -13.09
N GLY A 130 -7.54 -2.84 -11.97
CA GLY A 130 -6.93 -4.02 -11.35
C GLY A 130 -5.72 -3.66 -10.48
N ASN A 131 -5.02 -4.69 -10.00
CA ASN A 131 -3.78 -4.53 -9.25
C ASN A 131 -2.58 -4.70 -10.18
N PRO A 132 -1.56 -3.83 -10.10
CA PRO A 132 -0.31 -4.04 -10.83
C PRO A 132 0.37 -5.31 -10.29
N VAL A 133 0.66 -6.25 -11.18
CA VAL A 133 1.31 -7.52 -10.87
C VAL A 133 2.73 -7.50 -11.43
N ARG A 134 3.70 -8.06 -10.70
CA ARG A 134 5.08 -8.17 -11.18
C ARG A 134 5.18 -9.06 -12.42
N ASP A 135 6.06 -8.73 -13.36
CA ASP A 135 6.28 -9.49 -14.60
C ASP A 135 6.61 -10.96 -14.33
N ALA A 136 7.37 -11.24 -13.28
CA ALA A 136 7.67 -12.60 -12.85
C ALA A 136 6.40 -13.42 -12.62
N VAL A 137 5.35 -12.87 -12.03
CA VAL A 137 4.08 -13.57 -11.81
C VAL A 137 3.27 -13.65 -13.11
N LEU A 138 3.28 -12.58 -13.92
CA LEU A 138 2.60 -12.57 -15.22
C LEU A 138 3.16 -13.64 -16.17
N SER A 139 4.47 -13.95 -16.09
CA SER A 139 5.10 -15.00 -16.89
C SER A 139 4.51 -16.41 -16.62
N TYR A 140 3.93 -16.63 -15.44
CA TYR A 140 3.27 -17.89 -15.08
C TYR A 140 1.78 -17.93 -15.44
N ARG A 141 1.22 -16.88 -16.07
CA ARG A 141 -0.21 -16.80 -16.40
C ARG A 141 -0.70 -17.98 -17.26
N ASN A 142 0.15 -18.45 -18.17
CA ASN A 142 -0.18 -19.52 -19.11
C ASN A 142 0.40 -20.88 -18.70
N VAL A 143 1.03 -20.98 -17.53
CA VAL A 143 1.58 -22.24 -17.04
C VAL A 143 0.43 -23.05 -16.43
N PRO A 144 0.11 -24.24 -16.95
CA PRO A 144 -0.98 -25.05 -16.44
C PRO A 144 -0.68 -25.50 -15.01
N TYR A 145 -1.71 -25.46 -14.16
CA TYR A 145 -1.61 -25.98 -12.81
C TYR A 145 -1.43 -27.50 -12.84
N VAL A 146 -0.36 -27.97 -12.18
CA VAL A 146 -0.10 -29.40 -12.00
C VAL A 146 -0.63 -29.82 -10.63
N PRO A 147 -1.71 -30.62 -10.55
CA PRO A 147 -2.22 -31.10 -9.27
C PRO A 147 -1.21 -32.05 -8.60
N PRO A 148 -1.11 -32.03 -7.26
CA PRO A 148 -0.24 -32.98 -6.53
C PRO A 148 -0.77 -34.42 -6.68
N GLU A 149 0.15 -35.38 -6.80
CA GLU A 149 -0.19 -36.80 -6.88
C GLU A 149 -0.82 -37.30 -5.56
N PRO A 150 -1.78 -38.25 -5.59
CA PRO A 150 -2.45 -38.77 -4.39
C PRO A 150 -1.51 -39.36 -3.33
N ALA A 151 -0.38 -39.95 -3.75
CA ALA A 151 0.67 -40.49 -2.88
C ALA A 151 1.90 -39.55 -2.76
N GLY A 152 1.84 -38.37 -3.39
CA GLY A 152 2.92 -37.40 -3.47
C GLY A 152 2.95 -36.45 -2.28
N ARG A 153 4.01 -35.63 -2.22
CA ARG A 153 4.15 -34.59 -1.18
C ARG A 153 3.24 -33.40 -1.52
N LEU A 154 2.35 -33.04 -0.61
CA LEU A 154 1.57 -31.80 -0.71
C LEU A 154 2.42 -30.60 -0.27
N LEU A 155 2.67 -29.67 -1.18
CA LEU A 155 3.31 -28.40 -0.86
C LEU A 155 2.26 -27.38 -0.41
N VAL A 156 2.26 -27.04 0.87
CA VAL A 156 1.35 -26.02 1.42
C VAL A 156 2.12 -24.71 1.60
N LEU A 157 1.72 -23.68 0.86
CA LEU A 157 2.25 -22.32 1.01
C LEU A 157 1.37 -21.54 1.99
N ILE A 158 1.93 -21.19 3.15
CA ILE A 158 1.23 -20.43 4.18
C ILE A 158 1.72 -18.98 4.16
N PHE A 159 0.85 -18.05 3.82
CA PHE A 159 1.11 -16.61 3.96
C PHE A 159 0.53 -16.09 5.27
N GLY A 160 1.31 -15.31 6.01
CA GLY A 160 0.84 -14.65 7.25
C GLY A 160 -0.03 -13.40 7.01
N GLY A 161 -0.01 -12.85 5.79
CA GLY A 161 -0.62 -11.55 5.51
C GLY A 161 0.11 -10.37 6.20
N SER A 162 -0.25 -9.13 5.84
CA SER A 162 0.45 -7.91 6.27
C SER A 162 0.34 -7.58 7.77
N LYS A 163 -0.49 -8.32 8.51
CA LYS A 163 -0.68 -8.18 9.97
C LYS A 163 -0.35 -9.46 10.74
N ALA A 164 0.25 -10.48 10.11
CA ALA A 164 0.73 -11.65 10.85
C ALA A 164 1.74 -11.20 11.90
N ARG A 165 1.32 -11.28 13.17
CA ARG A 165 2.22 -11.25 14.30
C ARG A 165 2.78 -12.66 14.48
N ILE A 166 3.75 -13.01 13.64
CA ILE A 166 4.57 -14.20 13.84
C ILE A 166 6.00 -13.70 14.04
N SER A 167 6.51 -13.91 15.26
CA SER A 167 7.94 -13.85 15.56
C SER A 167 8.65 -14.74 14.55
N SER A 168 9.52 -14.16 13.71
CA SER A 168 10.30 -14.75 12.61
C SER A 168 9.61 -14.82 11.21
N PRO A 169 10.08 -14.03 10.22
CA PRO A 169 9.68 -14.16 8.82
C PRO A 169 10.50 -15.30 8.21
N LYS A 170 10.13 -16.54 8.52
CA LYS A 170 10.66 -17.70 7.80
C LYS A 170 9.51 -18.33 7.05
N CYS A 171 9.59 -18.25 5.72
CA CYS A 171 8.80 -19.11 4.83
C CYS A 171 9.17 -20.55 5.20
N CYS A 172 8.36 -21.18 6.05
CA CYS A 172 8.66 -22.49 6.59
C CYS A 172 8.15 -23.52 5.60
N LEU A 173 9.00 -23.89 4.64
CA LEU A 173 8.77 -25.00 3.71
C LEU A 173 8.95 -26.33 4.47
N ARG A 174 8.00 -26.68 5.35
CA ARG A 174 7.98 -28.01 6.00
C ARG A 174 6.85 -28.87 5.43
N PRO A 175 7.11 -30.16 5.14
CA PRO A 175 6.05 -31.12 4.83
C PRO A 175 5.07 -31.22 5.99
N TRP A 176 3.77 -31.15 5.70
CA TRP A 176 2.72 -31.23 6.71
C TRP A 176 2.41 -32.70 7.05
N ASN A 177 3.18 -33.28 7.97
CA ASN A 177 2.98 -34.65 8.47
C ASN A 177 2.29 -34.67 9.84
N GLY A 178 1.06 -34.11 9.95
CA GLY A 178 0.25 -34.20 11.17
C GLY A 178 0.82 -33.42 12.37
N CYS A 179 0.42 -32.16 12.51
CA CYS A 179 0.87 -31.29 13.61
C CYS A 179 0.20 -31.69 14.94
N ARG A 180 0.81 -32.59 15.73
CA ARG A 180 0.54 -32.68 17.17
C ARG A 180 1.30 -31.56 17.87
N ARG A 181 0.58 -30.58 18.43
CA ARG A 181 1.17 -29.64 19.38
C ARG A 181 1.49 -30.39 20.69
N PRO A 182 2.67 -30.26 21.29
CA PRO A 182 2.79 -30.39 22.72
C PRO A 182 2.16 -29.14 23.33
N TYR A 183 1.00 -29.30 23.97
CA TYR A 183 0.57 -28.34 24.98
C TYR A 183 1.61 -28.38 26.10
N ALA A 184 2.37 -27.29 26.26
CA ALA A 184 3.14 -27.07 27.48
C ALA A 184 2.14 -26.81 28.61
N GLY A 185 2.16 -27.67 29.62
CA GLY A 185 1.39 -27.53 30.86
C GLY A 185 1.84 -26.30 31.66
N GLY A 186 0.91 -25.81 32.48
CA GLY A 186 1.14 -24.75 33.46
C GLY A 186 1.87 -25.22 34.71
#